data_AF-A0A950VGY4-F1
#
_entry.id   AF-A0A950VGY4-F1
#
_cell.length_a   1.000
_cell.length_b   1.000
_cell.length_c   1.000
_cell.angle_alpha   90.00
_cell.angle_beta   90.00
_cell.angle_gamma   90.00
#
_symmetry.space_group_name_H-M   'P 1'
#
loop_
_entity.id
_entity.type
_entity.pdbx_description
1 polymer ?
#
loop_
_entity_poly.entity_id
_entity_poly.type
_entity_poly.pdbx_seq_one_letter_code
_entity_poly.pdbx_strand_id
1 'polypeptide(L)'
;MGLNVVKNATCTFCGCVCDDIELHAEGDRIVKTKNACVLGESWFRNHTAEKLYPEALIDGQPATLDEAVAAAADYLYQADLPLVYGLSNITCEAQREAVALAELVGGVIDSHTSL
;
A
#
# COMPACT_ATOMS: atom_id res chain seq x y z
N MET A 1 -25.76 7.27 8.50
CA MET A 1 -24.36 7.47 8.91
C MET A 1 -24.06 8.96 8.85
N GLY A 2 -23.37 9.51 9.85
CA GLY A 2 -23.03 10.93 9.87
C GLY A 2 -21.75 11.21 9.06
N LEU A 3 -21.62 12.44 8.58
CA LEU A 3 -20.40 12.94 7.94
C LEU A 3 -19.28 13.04 8.98
N ASN A 4 -18.16 12.36 8.74
CA ASN A 4 -16.93 12.50 9.52
C ASN A 4 -15.94 13.39 8.77
N VAL A 5 -15.34 14.36 9.47
CA VAL A 5 -14.38 15.30 8.88
C VAL A 5 -13.02 15.11 9.54
N VAL A 6 -12.04 14.62 8.78
CA VAL A 6 -10.65 14.51 9.19
C VAL A 6 -9.89 15.72 8.65
N LYS A 7 -9.27 16.48 9.55
CA LYS A 7 -8.44 17.64 9.21
C LYS A 7 -6.97 17.26 9.22
N ASN A 8 -6.16 18.01 8.48
CA ASN A 8 -4.70 17.85 8.41
C ASN A 8 -4.28 16.42 8.05
N ALA A 9 -5.00 15.80 7.11
CA ALA A 9 -4.61 14.51 6.58
C ALA A 9 -3.42 14.69 5.63
N THR A 10 -2.47 13.75 5.69
CA THR A 10 -1.30 13.76 4.81
C THR A 10 -1.61 13.05 3.49
N CYS A 11 -1.37 13.73 2.37
CA CYS A 11 -1.46 13.15 1.04
C CYS A 11 -0.19 12.33 0.74
N THR A 12 -0.37 11.03 0.48
CA THR A 12 0.72 10.09 0.17
C THR A 12 0.83 9.75 -1.32
N PHE A 13 0.33 10.63 -2.19
CA PHE A 13 0.37 10.38 -3.64
C PHE A 13 1.75 10.66 -4.25
N CYS A 14 2.31 11.84 -4.01
CA CYS A 14 3.61 12.24 -4.55
C CYS A 14 4.55 12.73 -3.43
N GLY A 15 5.80 13.06 -3.79
CA GLY A 15 6.82 13.53 -2.85
C GLY A 15 6.59 14.91 -2.22
N CYS A 16 5.48 15.59 -2.50
CA CYS A 16 5.15 16.86 -1.82
C CYS A 16 4.64 16.65 -0.39
N VAL A 17 3.99 15.52 -0.12
CA VAL A 17 3.53 15.12 1.23
C VAL A 17 2.68 16.21 1.92
N CYS A 18 1.77 16.87 1.18
CA CYS A 18 0.92 17.93 1.73
C CYS A 18 0.11 17.41 2.93
N ASP A 19 0.15 18.10 4.05
CA ASP A 19 -0.39 17.68 5.35
C ASP A 19 -1.61 18.50 5.81
N ASP A 20 -2.19 19.29 4.91
CA ASP A 20 -3.30 20.22 5.16
C ASP A 20 -4.64 19.75 4.52
N ILE A 21 -4.73 18.47 4.15
CA ILE A 21 -5.91 17.95 3.45
C ILE A 21 -7.08 17.77 4.42
N GLU A 22 -8.26 18.25 4.03
CA GLU A 22 -9.52 17.99 4.76
C GLU A 22 -10.30 16.89 4.04
N LEU A 23 -10.47 15.73 4.68
CA LEU A 23 -11.20 14.58 4.16
C LEU A 23 -12.59 14.50 4.79
N HIS A 24 -13.60 14.35 3.94
CA HIS A 24 -14.99 14.19 4.32
C HIS A 24 -15.40 12.77 4.01
N ALA A 25 -15.73 11.98 5.04
CA ALA A 25 -16.05 10.57 4.91
C ALA A 25 -17.48 10.27 5.38
N GLU A 26 -18.15 9.38 4.65
CA GLU A 26 -19.43 8.80 5.02
C GLU A 26 -19.21 7.29 5.20
N GLY A 27 -19.22 6.82 6.45
CA GLY A 27 -18.82 5.44 6.76
C GLY A 27 -17.33 5.22 6.47
N ASP A 28 -17.03 4.26 5.60
CA ASP A 28 -15.69 3.89 5.14
C ASP A 28 -15.28 4.59 3.83
N ARG A 29 -16.17 5.41 3.24
CA ARG A 29 -15.93 6.05 1.96
C ARG A 29 -15.61 7.52 2.10
N ILE A 30 -14.49 7.95 1.51
CA ILE A 30 -14.17 9.37 1.35
C ILE A 30 -15.00 9.94 0.20
N VAL A 31 -15.90 10.88 0.51
CA VAL A 31 -16.83 11.46 -0.46
C VAL A 31 -16.35 12.80 -1.01
N LYS A 32 -15.51 13.53 -0.25
CA LYS A 32 -14.98 14.83 -0.66
C LYS A 32 -13.62 15.12 -0.02
N THR A 33 -12.79 15.85 -0.75
CA THR A 33 -11.50 16.37 -0.30
C THR A 33 -11.46 17.89 -0.45
N LYS A 34 -10.77 18.61 0.45
CA LYS A 34 -10.35 20.00 0.24
C LYS A 34 -8.83 20.09 0.32
N ASN A 35 -8.26 21.10 -0.35
CA ASN A 35 -6.82 21.37 -0.47
C ASN A 35 -6.01 20.32 -1.26
N ALA A 36 -6.60 19.15 -1.58
CA ALA A 36 -5.99 18.18 -2.47
C ALA A 36 -5.96 18.69 -3.92
N CYS A 37 -4.83 18.50 -4.61
CA CYS A 37 -4.75 18.66 -6.06
C CYS A 37 -5.51 17.52 -6.77
N VAL A 38 -5.62 17.57 -8.11
CA VAL A 38 -6.33 16.55 -8.90
C VAL A 38 -5.82 15.11 -8.65
N LEU A 39 -4.52 14.95 -8.40
CA LEU A 39 -3.90 13.66 -8.12
C LEU A 39 -4.27 13.15 -6.72
N GLY A 40 -4.18 14.03 -5.70
CA GLY A 40 -4.57 13.71 -4.33
C GLY A 40 -6.07 13.43 -4.22
N GLU A 41 -6.91 14.20 -4.89
CA GLU A 41 -8.36 13.95 -4.94
C GLU A 41 -8.64 12.56 -5.53
N SER A 42 -8.00 12.23 -6.66
CA SER A 42 -8.13 10.91 -7.29
C SER A 42 -7.65 9.79 -6.38
N TRP A 43 -6.52 9.99 -5.69
CA TRP A 43 -5.98 9.05 -4.71
C TRP A 43 -6.99 8.73 -3.61
N PHE A 44 -7.54 9.76 -2.96
CA PHE A 44 -8.45 9.57 -1.84
C PHE A 44 -9.85 9.07 -2.25
N ARG A 45 -10.38 9.51 -3.39
CA ARG A 45 -11.79 9.23 -3.75
C ARG A 45 -11.99 7.90 -4.48
N ASN A 46 -10.96 7.38 -5.14
CA ASN A 46 -11.09 6.19 -6.00
C ASN A 46 -10.55 4.90 -5.36
N HIS A 47 -9.86 4.97 -4.22
CA HIS A 47 -9.59 3.77 -3.43
C HIS A 47 -10.87 3.31 -2.73
N THR A 48 -11.22 2.04 -2.93
CA THR A 48 -12.42 1.43 -2.35
C THR A 48 -12.03 0.52 -1.19
N ALA A 49 -12.69 0.67 -0.04
CA ALA A 49 -12.60 -0.26 1.07
C ALA A 49 -13.37 -1.58 0.82
N GLU A 50 -14.17 -1.63 -0.25
CA GLU A 50 -14.95 -2.80 -0.65
C GLU A 50 -14.02 -3.99 -0.97
N LYS A 51 -14.26 -5.12 -0.29
CA LYS A 51 -13.58 -6.40 -0.59
C LYS A 51 -14.16 -7.01 -1.87
N LEU A 52 -13.74 -6.49 -3.02
CA LEU A 52 -14.17 -6.96 -4.35
C LEU A 52 -13.38 -8.18 -4.85
N TYR A 53 -12.23 -8.47 -4.25
CA TYR A 53 -11.29 -9.51 -4.69
C TYR A 53 -10.91 -10.42 -3.51
N PRO A 54 -10.50 -11.68 -3.77
CA PRO A 54 -9.91 -12.53 -2.75
C PRO A 54 -8.64 -11.88 -2.19
N GLU A 55 -8.26 -12.26 -0.96
CA GLU A 55 -7.08 -11.69 -0.28
C GLU A 55 -5.79 -12.00 -1.04
N ALA A 56 -5.71 -13.18 -1.65
CA ALA A 56 -4.61 -13.59 -2.50
C ALA A 56 -5.06 -14.62 -3.55
N LEU A 57 -4.18 -14.85 -4.53
CA LEU A 57 -4.28 -15.95 -5.48
C LEU A 57 -2.98 -16.76 -5.47
N ILE A 58 -3.08 -18.09 -5.43
CA ILE A 58 -1.97 -19.02 -5.65
C ILE A 58 -2.32 -19.83 -6.90
N ASP A 59 -1.48 -19.76 -7.92
CA ASP A 59 -1.72 -20.39 -9.23
C ASP A 59 -3.10 -20.06 -9.83
N GLY A 60 -3.54 -18.82 -9.61
CA GLY A 60 -4.84 -18.31 -10.07
C GLY A 60 -6.05 -18.78 -9.26
N GLN A 61 -5.86 -19.54 -8.18
CA GLN A 61 -6.92 -19.96 -7.27
C GLN A 61 -6.97 -19.08 -6.02
N PRO A 62 -8.17 -18.72 -5.50
CA PRO A 62 -8.31 -18.00 -4.24
C PRO A 62 -7.61 -18.70 -3.08
N ALA A 63 -6.85 -17.92 -2.31
CA ALA A 63 -6.16 -18.38 -1.11
C ALA A 63 -6.37 -17.38 0.05
N THR A 64 -6.19 -17.88 1.27
CA THR A 64 -6.13 -17.05 2.47
C THR A 64 -4.82 -16.28 2.54
N LEU A 65 -4.77 -15.22 3.36
CA LEU A 65 -3.54 -14.49 3.62
C LEU A 65 -2.42 -15.40 4.16
N ASP A 66 -2.73 -16.30 5.10
CA ASP A 66 -1.73 -17.20 5.71
C ASP A 66 -1.14 -18.17 4.69
N GLU A 67 -1.97 -18.75 3.81
CA GLU A 67 -1.52 -19.62 2.72
C GLU A 67 -0.61 -18.86 1.74
N ALA A 68 -0.98 -17.61 1.39
CA ALA A 68 -0.20 -16.79 0.49
C ALA A 68 1.16 -16.38 1.07
N VAL A 69 1.20 -16.05 2.37
CA VAL A 69 2.45 -15.75 3.08
C VAL A 69 3.36 -16.98 3.13
N ALA A 70 2.81 -18.16 3.44
CA ALA A 70 3.58 -19.40 3.44
C ALA A 70 4.17 -19.74 2.05
N ALA A 71 3.36 -19.61 0.99
CA ALA A 71 3.82 -19.83 -0.38
C ALA A 71 4.92 -18.82 -0.79
N ALA A 72 4.74 -17.54 -0.46
CA ALA A 72 5.75 -16.51 -0.74
C ALA A 72 7.07 -16.77 -0.01
N ALA A 73 7.01 -17.24 1.25
CA ALA A 73 8.20 -17.61 2.01
C ALA A 73 8.96 -18.78 1.36
N ASP A 74 8.25 -19.81 0.90
CA ASP A 74 8.85 -20.94 0.18
C ASP A 74 9.53 -20.49 -1.13
N TYR A 75 8.88 -19.61 -1.90
CA TYR A 75 9.48 -19.06 -3.12
C TYR A 75 10.74 -18.24 -2.85
N LEU A 76 10.73 -17.41 -1.82
CA LEU A 76 11.90 -16.62 -1.43
C LEU A 76 13.04 -17.51 -0.91
N TYR A 77 12.72 -18.57 -0.16
CA TYR A 77 13.71 -19.50 0.36
C TYR A 77 14.40 -20.33 -0.74
N GLN A 78 13.66 -20.70 -1.79
CA GLN A 78 14.19 -21.48 -2.91
C GLN A 78 14.90 -20.62 -3.98
N ALA A 79 14.77 -19.30 -3.93
CA ALA A 79 15.33 -18.41 -4.93
C ALA A 79 16.85 -18.24 -4.76
N ASP A 80 17.60 -18.31 -5.86
CA ASP A 80 19.06 -18.07 -5.85
C ASP A 80 19.43 -16.58 -5.74
N LEU A 81 18.56 -15.68 -6.23
CA LEU A 81 18.77 -14.22 -6.21
C LEU A 81 17.41 -13.49 -6.16
N PRO A 82 16.70 -13.52 -5.02
CA PRO A 82 15.40 -12.85 -4.90
C PRO A 82 15.54 -11.32 -4.96
N LEU A 83 14.54 -10.66 -5.55
CA LEU A 83 14.43 -9.20 -5.63
C LEU A 83 13.20 -8.72 -4.86
N VAL A 84 13.42 -7.82 -3.90
CA VAL A 84 12.37 -7.03 -3.24
C VAL A 84 12.27 -5.67 -3.92
N TYR A 85 11.15 -5.40 -4.61
CA TYR A 85 10.96 -4.19 -5.43
C TYR A 85 9.65 -3.47 -5.12
N GLY A 86 9.59 -2.17 -5.38
CA GLY A 86 8.39 -1.34 -5.20
C GLY A 86 8.63 -0.24 -4.19
N LEU A 87 8.20 -0.48 -2.94
CA LEU A 87 8.50 0.25 -1.70
C LEU A 87 8.16 1.77 -1.64
N SER A 88 7.86 2.45 -2.74
CA SER A 88 7.69 3.90 -2.78
C SER A 88 6.39 4.42 -2.14
N ASN A 89 5.39 3.56 -1.94
CA ASN A 89 4.06 3.92 -1.40
C ASN A 89 3.67 3.11 -0.15
N ILE A 90 4.67 2.66 0.61
CA ILE A 90 4.47 2.03 1.93
C ILE A 90 5.12 2.89 3.02
N THR A 91 4.83 2.58 4.27
CA THR A 91 5.42 3.33 5.40
C THR A 91 6.90 3.00 5.59
N CYS A 92 7.63 3.88 6.27
CA CYS A 92 9.04 3.63 6.63
C CYS A 92 9.22 2.37 7.49
N GLU A 93 8.24 2.04 8.32
CA GLU A 93 8.21 0.80 9.11
C GLU A 93 8.19 -0.42 8.17
N ALA A 94 7.32 -0.42 7.18
CA ALA A 94 7.26 -1.52 6.20
C ALA A 94 8.53 -1.60 5.33
N GLN A 95 9.14 -0.46 4.98
CA GLN A 95 10.43 -0.45 4.29
C GLN A 95 11.55 -1.07 5.14
N ARG A 96 11.58 -0.81 6.45
CA ARG A 96 12.57 -1.44 7.36
C ARG A 96 12.43 -2.95 7.39
N GLU A 97 11.19 -3.45 7.47
CA GLU A 97 10.92 -4.90 7.41
C GLU A 97 11.30 -5.48 6.05
N ALA A 98 11.09 -4.75 4.95
CA ALA A 98 11.50 -5.18 3.61
C ALA A 98 13.03 -5.29 3.48
N VAL A 99 13.79 -4.36 4.07
CA VAL A 99 15.25 -4.44 4.15
C VAL A 99 15.68 -5.66 4.96
N ALA A 100 15.10 -5.86 6.14
CA ALA A 100 15.42 -7.01 6.98
C ALA A 100 15.10 -8.35 6.29
N LEU A 101 13.99 -8.41 5.55
CA LEU A 101 13.63 -9.57 4.72
C LEU A 101 14.68 -9.81 3.63
N ALA A 102 15.06 -8.78 2.88
CA ALA A 102 16.06 -8.88 1.81
C ALA A 102 17.41 -9.37 2.35
N GLU A 103 17.85 -8.87 3.51
CA GLU A 103 19.05 -9.36 4.20
C GLU A 103 18.94 -10.85 4.57
N LEU A 104 17.80 -11.25 5.16
CA LEU A 104 17.56 -12.63 5.60
C LEU A 104 17.61 -13.63 4.44
N VAL A 105 17.06 -13.27 3.29
CA VAL A 105 17.00 -14.14 2.10
C VAL A 105 18.21 -13.98 1.17
N GLY A 106 19.19 -13.13 1.52
CA GLY A 106 20.35 -12.84 0.68
C GLY A 106 20.00 -12.18 -0.65
N GLY A 107 18.89 -11.42 -0.67
CA GLY A 107 18.33 -10.81 -1.88
C GLY A 107 18.83 -9.42 -2.19
N VAL A 108 18.37 -8.90 -3.32
CA VAL A 108 18.53 -7.50 -3.73
C VAL A 108 17.27 -6.73 -3.38
N ILE A 109 17.43 -5.46 -3.00
CA ILE A 109 16.32 -4.55 -2.72
C ILE A 109 16.45 -3.28 -3.57
N ASP A 110 15.34 -2.85 -4.16
CA ASP A 110 15.29 -1.64 -4.99
C ASP A 110 13.89 -0.97 -4.94
N SER A 111 13.82 0.29 -5.35
CA SER A 111 12.58 1.08 -5.37
C SER A 111 12.42 1.86 -6.68
N HIS A 112 11.23 2.36 -6.98
CA HIS A 112 11.02 3.19 -8.16
C HIS A 112 11.66 4.58 -7.95
N THR A 113 12.36 5.10 -8.97
CA THR A 113 13.02 6.42 -8.92
C THR A 113 12.04 7.59 -8.78
N SER A 114 10.80 7.44 -9.24
CA SER A 114 9.77 8.48 -9.21
C SER A 114 8.37 7.88 -9.22
N LEU A 115 7.41 8.65 -8.69
CA LEU A 115 5.95 8.41 -8.81
C LEU A 115 5.34 9.32 -9.87
#